data_AF-A0A357CVN6-F1
#
_entry.id   AF-A0A357CVN6-F1
#
_cell.length_a   1.000
_cell.length_b   1.000
_cell.length_c   1.000
_cell.angle_alpha   90.00
_cell.angle_beta   90.00
_cell.angle_gamma   90.00
#
_symmetry.space_group_name_H-M   'P 1'
#
loop_
_entity.id
_entity.type
_entity.pdbx_description
1 polymer ?
#
loop_
_entity_poly.entity_id
_entity_poly.type
_entity_poly.pdbx_seq_one_letter_code
_entity_poly.pdbx_strand_id
1 'polypeptide(L)' 'YLSLFREKSGVFTRHDEKQRQRYFSHKTICGLLMKNRFKTAAVYGSTDMTELGDKSEKAYYIAIAE' A
#
# COMPACT_ATOMS: atom_id res chain seq x y z
N TYR A 1 2.56 -13.00 11.82
CA TYR A 1 1.85 -12.92 13.11
C TYR A 1 2.57 -11.84 13.88
N LEU A 2 1.94 -10.69 14.09
CA LEU A 2 2.54 -9.56 14.78
C LEU A 2 1.90 -9.53 16.17
N SER A 3 2.69 -9.78 17.21
CA SER A 3 2.24 -9.63 18.59
C SER A 3 2.84 -8.33 19.13
N LEU A 4 1.98 -7.36 19.43
CA LEU A 4 2.38 -6.09 20.02
C LEU A 4 2.23 -6.18 21.53
N PHE A 5 3.31 -5.88 22.24
CA PHE A 5 3.29 -5.67 23.69
C PHE A 5 3.25 -4.17 23.94
N ARG A 6 2.18 -3.68 24.56
CA ARG A 6 2.08 -2.28 24.98
C ARG A 6 2.13 -2.23 26.50
N GLU A 7 3.06 -1.46 27.04
CA GLU A 7 3.13 -1.17 28.47
C GLU A 7 2.13 -0.07 28.83
N LYS A 8 1.35 -0.28 29.89
CA LYS A 8 0.55 0.76 30.53
C LYS A 8 0.60 0.55 32.05
N SER A 9 1.16 1.52 32.77
CA SER A 9 1.28 1.49 34.23
C SER A 9 1.99 0.24 34.78
N GLY A 10 3.10 -0.19 34.16
CA GLY A 10 3.87 -1.35 34.59
C GLY A 10 3.27 -2.71 34.25
N VAL A 11 2.14 -2.76 33.52
CA VAL A 11 1.51 -3.99 33.02
C VAL A 11 1.64 -4.05 31.50
N PHE A 12 2.07 -5.19 30.97
CA PHE A 12 2.09 -5.46 29.53
C PHE A 12 0.77 -6.05 29.08
N THR A 13 0.14 -5.44 28.08
CA THR A 13 -1.02 -6.01 27.39
C THR A 13 -0.57 -6.59 26.06
N ARG A 14 -0.90 -7.86 25.81
CA ARG A 14 -0.62 -8.55 24.54
C ARG A 14 -1.75 -8.31 23.56
N HIS A 15 -1.39 -7.89 22.36
CA HIS A 15 -2.32 -7.78 21.23
C HIS A 15 -1.83 -8.67 20.10
N ASP A 16 -2.64 -9.66 19.73
CA ASP A 16 -2.32 -10.58 18.64
C ASP A 16 -3.06 -10.17 17.37
N GLU A 17 -2.29 -9.77 16.35
CA GLU A 17 -2.86 -9.35 15.07
C GLU A 17 -2.66 -10.43 13.98
N LYS A 18 -3.76 -10.74 13.29
CA LYS A 18 -3.77 -11.60 12.11
C LYS A 18 -4.32 -10.82 10.91
N GLN A 19 -3.41 -10.39 10.05
CA GLN A 19 -3.73 -9.63 8.85
C GLN A 19 -3.44 -10.47 7.60
N ARG A 20 -4.18 -10.20 6.51
CA ARG A 20 -3.95 -10.78 5.19
C ARG A 20 -3.78 -9.64 4.18
N GLN A 21 -2.75 -9.72 3.36
CA GLN A 21 -2.50 -8.78 2.28
C GLN A 21 -2.36 -9.57 0.99
N ARG A 22 -2.80 -8.97 -0.12
CA ARG A 22 -2.64 -9.53 -1.47
C ARG A 22 -1.98 -8.48 -2.33
N TYR A 23 -0.91 -8.89 -3.00
CA TYR A 23 -0.24 -8.07 -4.00
C TYR A 23 -0.94 -8.22 -5.35
N PHE A 24 -1.07 -7.09 -6.04
CA PHE A 24 -1.57 -7.01 -7.40
C PHE A 24 -0.50 -6.42 -8.30
N SER A 25 -0.36 -6.94 -9.51
CA SER A 25 0.57 -6.39 -10.48
C SER A 25 0.14 -4.99 -10.94
N HIS A 26 1.09 -4.19 -11.41
CA HIS A 26 0.83 -2.87 -11.96
C HIS A 26 -0.27 -2.89 -13.04
N LYS A 27 -0.20 -3.87 -13.94
CA LYS A 27 -1.21 -4.09 -14.98
C LYS A 27 -2.62 -4.26 -14.41
N THR A 28 -2.76 -5.00 -13.31
CA THR A 28 -4.05 -5.23 -12.66
C THR A 28 -4.62 -3.94 -12.07
N ILE A 29 -3.78 -3.18 -11.33
CA ILE A 29 -4.21 -1.91 -10.73
C ILE A 29 -4.64 -0.90 -11.80
N CYS A 30 -3.84 -0.71 -12.85
CA CYS A 30 -4.19 0.19 -13.95
C CYS A 30 -5.48 -0.24 -14.68
N GLY A 31 -5.70 -1.54 -14.89
CA GLY A 31 -6.94 -2.04 -15.46
C GLY A 31 -8.17 -1.78 -14.58
N LEU A 32 -8.03 -1.90 -13.26
CA LEU A 32 -9.10 -1.56 -12.32
C LEU A 32 -9.40 -0.06 -12.32
N LEU A 33 -8.39 0.81 -12.36
CA LEU A 33 -8.59 2.26 -12.43
C LEU A 33 -9.35 2.65 -13.71
N MET A 34 -8.89 2.18 -14.86
CA MET A 34 -9.54 2.46 -16.15
C MET A 34 -11.00 1.98 -16.17
N LYS A 35 -11.28 0.77 -15.66
CA LYS A 35 -12.65 0.24 -15.57
C LYS A 35 -13.58 1.11 -14.73
N ASN A 36 -13.04 1.87 -13.77
CA ASN A 36 -13.79 2.74 -12.88
C ASN A 36 -13.73 4.22 -13.27
N ARG A 37 -13.43 4.54 -14.54
CA ARG A 37 -13.36 5.92 -15.05
C ARG A 37 -12.30 6.78 -14.36
N PHE A 38 -11.15 6.16 -14.08
CA PHE A 38 -9.96 6.89 -13.66
C PHE A 38 -8.87 6.73 -14.69
N LYS A 39 -8.20 7.84 -14.99
CA LYS A 39 -6.97 7.87 -15.77
C LYS A 39 -5.77 7.90 -14.85
N THR A 40 -4.87 6.93 -14.98
CA THR A 40 -3.58 6.94 -14.28
C THR A 40 -2.70 8.06 -14.86
N ALA A 41 -2.40 9.07 -14.06
CA ALA A 41 -1.57 10.20 -14.45
C ALA A 41 -0.07 9.94 -14.21
N ALA A 42 0.26 9.28 -13.10
CA ALA A 42 1.64 8.94 -12.74
C ALA A 42 1.69 7.76 -11.76
N VAL A 43 2.84 7.09 -11.71
CA VAL A 43 3.14 6.05 -10.72
C VAL A 43 4.56 6.23 -10.18
N TYR A 44 4.70 6.25 -8.86
CA TYR A 44 5.98 6.49 -8.17
C TYR A 44 6.34 5.34 -7.22
N GLY A 45 7.62 5.15 -6.96
CA GLY A 45 8.13 4.18 -5.97
C GLY A 45 8.11 4.69 -4.54
N SER A 46 8.01 6.01 -4.35
CA SER A 46 8.07 6.69 -3.06
C SER A 46 7.29 8.01 -3.09
N THR A 47 7.10 8.62 -1.92
CA THR A 47 6.32 9.86 -1.74
C THR A 47 7.07 11.13 -2.13
N ASP A 48 8.38 11.04 -2.37
CA ASP A 48 9.22 12.12 -2.89
C ASP A 48 9.22 12.18 -4.44
N MET A 49 8.28 11.48 -5.08
CA MET A 49 8.13 11.38 -6.54
C MET A 49 9.27 10.65 -7.26
N THR A 50 10.06 9.82 -6.56
CA THR A 50 11.02 8.93 -7.23
C THR A 50 10.28 7.93 -8.13
N GLU A 51 10.82 7.70 -9.33
CA GLU A 51 10.25 6.77 -10.29
C GLU A 51 10.10 5.36 -9.72
N LEU A 52 9.05 4.66 -10.17
CA LEU A 52 8.84 3.27 -9.81
C LEU A 52 9.88 2.39 -10.52
N GLY A 53 10.70 1.69 -9.76
CA GLY A 53 11.68 0.73 -10.27
C GLY A 53 11.43 -0.69 -9.79
N ASP A 54 12.18 -1.65 -10.32
CA ASP A 54 12.03 -3.08 -10.00
C ASP A 54 12.29 -3.42 -8.53
N LYS A 55 13.02 -2.54 -7.83
CA LYS A 55 13.36 -2.69 -6.41
C LYS A 55 12.45 -1.87 -5.48
N SER A 56 11.47 -1.15 -6.02
CA SER A 56 10.55 -0.36 -5.20
C SER A 56 9.67 -1.29 -4.36
N GLU A 57 9.70 -1.10 -3.03
CA GLU A 57 8.89 -1.90 -2.10
C GLU A 57 7.40 -1.52 -2.14
N LYS A 58 7.09 -0.33 -2.66
CA LYS A 58 5.73 0.22 -2.77
C LYS A 58 5.54 0.93 -4.10
N ALA A 59 4.29 1.03 -4.52
CA ALA A 59 3.88 1.81 -5.67
C ALA A 59 2.77 2.79 -5.27
N TYR A 60 2.93 4.05 -5.65
CA TYR A 60 1.98 5.14 -5.41
C TYR A 60 1.34 5.53 -6.73
N TYR A 61 0.03 5.34 -6.86
CA TYR A 61 -0.72 5.63 -8.08
C TYR A 61 -1.42 6.98 -7.96
N ILE A 62 -1.15 7.88 -8.89
CA ILE A 62 -1.89 9.13 -9.05
C ILE A 62 -2.90 8.93 -10.16
N ALA A 63 -4.19 9.05 -9.84
CA ALA A 63 -5.28 8.85 -10.77
C ALA A 63 -6.24 10.04 -10.75
N ILE A 64 -6.71 10.44 -11.93
CA ILE A 64 -7.62 11.56 -12.14
C ILE A 64 -8.97 10.97 -12.56
N ALA A 65 -10.05 11.40 -11.92
CA ALA A 65 -11.40 10.99 -12.31
C ALA A 65 -11.76 11.60 -13.66
N GLU A 66 -12.34 10.80 -14.54
CA GLU A 66 -12.89 11.21 -15.84
C GLU A 66 -14.42 11.34 -15.79
#